data_AF-A0A8C5FT42-F1
#
_entry.id   AF-A0A8C5FT42-F1
#
_cell.length_a   1.000
_cell.length_b   1.000
_cell.length_c   1.000
_cell.angle_alpha   90.00
_cell.angle_beta   90.00
_cell.angle_gamma   90.00
#
_symmetry.space_group_name_H-M   'P 1'
#
loop_
_entity.id
_entity.type
_entity.pdbx_description
1 polymer ?
#
loop_
_entity_poly.entity_id
_entity_poly.type
_entity_poly.pdbx_seq_one_letter_code
_entity_poly.pdbx_strand_id
1 'polypeptide(L)'
;GEASKVQSSAQGGERKSREVHAGDLTIDTLPDNMTHLVEDSRNYYTQRSFGPDDRRAGAFWVDMDDLQHGQVRMHGLLSNTHKQAARVALSFPFPFYGHYLKQITIATGGFIFMGDVTHRMLTATQYVAPLMANFDPSSAKESTVQYLDNGEVFVVQWERVRLHGRDSEGEFTFQAALYRSGTITFSYRDIPLSVEQIISGQHPVKAGLSDAFMVVKPSSKTGDARQRTIYEYHRVQIDTAKITNNCAFEFTALPSCLQHNSCVLCLSANQTLGCKWCHVLQRCSDGMDRHRQEWLDYACSEVVQLFILYVKSAIPKNTNRFASAGATAGVVAGVALLLALLVLALFLHRHPTPSHHLRQVGRDKIQHLHRNITDR
;
A
#
# COMPACT_ATOMS: atom_id res chain seq x y z
N GLY A 1 -69.98 -7.62 -28.52
CA GLY A 1 -68.99 -6.61 -28.95
C GLY A 1 -68.29 -6.14 -27.70
N GLU A 2 -67.03 -6.46 -27.42
CA GLU A 2 -65.83 -6.54 -28.27
C GLU A 2 -65.34 -5.16 -28.76
N ALA A 3 -64.23 -4.71 -28.16
CA ALA A 3 -63.04 -4.06 -28.75
C ALA A 3 -62.25 -3.36 -27.60
N SER A 4 -61.13 -3.89 -27.08
CA SER A 4 -59.74 -3.94 -27.59
C SER A 4 -58.96 -2.60 -27.67
N LYS A 5 -58.00 -2.44 -26.73
CA LYS A 5 -56.53 -2.13 -26.86
C LYS A 5 -56.10 -0.92 -27.74
N VAL A 6 -55.15 -0.05 -27.34
CA VAL A 6 -53.68 -0.18 -27.56
C VAL A 6 -52.89 1.01 -26.96
N GLN A 7 -51.64 0.73 -26.53
CA GLN A 7 -50.54 1.57 -26.00
C GLN A 7 -49.80 2.45 -27.03
N SER A 8 -49.11 3.51 -26.56
CA SER A 8 -47.70 3.92 -26.87
C SER A 8 -47.53 5.44 -26.63
N SER A 9 -46.77 5.93 -25.65
CA SER A 9 -45.29 6.10 -25.56
C SER A 9 -44.66 7.15 -26.51
N ALA A 10 -44.05 8.19 -25.92
CA ALA A 10 -43.00 9.00 -26.50
C ALA A 10 -42.11 9.54 -25.37
N GLN A 11 -40.84 9.10 -25.37
CA GLN A 11 -39.78 9.44 -24.42
C GLN A 11 -39.12 10.78 -24.79
N GLY A 12 -38.80 11.59 -23.79
CA GLY A 12 -37.77 12.63 -23.84
C GLY A 12 -36.79 12.38 -22.70
N GLY A 13 -35.58 11.95 -23.02
CA GLY A 13 -34.59 11.48 -22.05
C GLY A 13 -33.80 12.61 -21.38
N GLU A 14 -33.92 12.71 -20.06
CA GLU A 14 -32.95 13.42 -19.23
C GLU A 14 -31.78 12.49 -18.89
N ARG A 15 -30.59 12.92 -19.28
CA ARG A 15 -29.33 12.22 -19.13
C ARG A 15 -28.87 12.33 -17.67
N LYS A 16 -29.36 11.43 -16.82
CA LYS A 16 -28.90 11.28 -15.43
C LYS A 16 -27.43 10.88 -15.43
N SER A 17 -26.56 11.82 -15.03
CA SER A 17 -25.15 11.55 -14.70
C SER A 17 -25.10 10.49 -13.61
N ARG A 18 -24.49 9.34 -13.93
CA ARG A 18 -24.26 8.24 -12.99
C ARG A 18 -23.21 8.66 -11.98
N GLU A 19 -23.63 9.12 -10.81
CA GLU A 19 -22.81 9.07 -9.61
C GLU A 19 -22.63 7.61 -9.21
N VAL A 20 -21.38 7.14 -9.23
CA VAL A 20 -21.00 5.83 -8.75
C VAL A 20 -21.10 5.87 -7.22
N HIS A 21 -22.01 5.06 -6.65
CA HIS A 21 -22.12 4.86 -5.20
C HIS A 21 -20.79 4.35 -4.64
N ALA A 22 -20.04 5.24 -3.98
CA ALA A 22 -18.94 4.88 -3.10
C ALA A 22 -19.53 4.29 -1.81
N GLY A 23 -19.14 3.07 -1.45
CA GLY A 23 -19.58 2.41 -0.22
C GLY A 23 -19.10 3.17 1.02
N ASP A 24 -20.02 3.38 1.95
CA ASP A 24 -19.83 4.08 3.23
C ASP A 24 -19.01 3.24 4.22
N LEU A 25 -18.09 3.88 4.95
CA LEU A 25 -17.15 3.22 5.88
C LEU A 25 -16.91 4.07 7.14
N THR A 26 -17.29 3.52 8.29
CA THR A 26 -17.03 4.10 9.60
C THR A 26 -15.57 3.93 10.04
N ILE A 27 -14.98 4.96 10.64
CA ILE A 27 -13.58 4.97 11.10
C ILE A 27 -13.49 4.54 12.57
N ASP A 28 -12.81 3.43 12.85
CA ASP A 28 -12.46 3.00 14.21
C ASP A 28 -10.96 3.18 14.52
N THR A 29 -10.65 3.31 15.82
CA THR A 29 -9.28 3.46 16.35
C THR A 29 -8.75 2.15 16.93
N LEU A 30 -7.45 1.88 16.76
CA LEU A 30 -6.78 0.74 17.39
C LEU A 30 -6.27 1.07 18.80
N PRO A 31 -6.21 0.08 19.71
CA PRO A 31 -5.28 0.10 20.83
C PRO A 31 -3.85 -0.17 20.35
N ASP A 32 -2.86 0.55 20.92
CA ASP A 32 -1.44 0.55 20.51
C ASP A 32 -0.75 -0.84 20.53
N ASN A 33 -1.37 -1.89 21.08
CA ASN A 33 -0.73 -3.19 21.27
C ASN A 33 -0.66 -4.09 20.02
N MET A 34 -1.27 -3.70 18.89
CA MET A 34 -1.38 -4.53 17.69
C MET A 34 -0.42 -4.16 16.55
N THR A 35 0.35 -3.08 16.68
CA THR A 35 1.28 -2.61 15.65
C THR A 35 2.72 -2.82 16.09
N HIS A 36 3.48 -3.60 15.32
CA HIS A 36 4.92 -3.72 15.50
C HIS A 36 5.62 -2.85 14.45
N LEU A 37 6.42 -1.88 14.90
CA LEU A 37 7.21 -1.00 14.04
C LEU A 37 8.55 -1.65 13.68
N VAL A 38 8.89 -1.65 12.40
CA VAL A 38 10.26 -1.90 11.90
C VAL A 38 10.94 -0.54 11.71
N GLU A 39 12.18 -0.37 12.17
CA GLU A 39 12.90 0.92 12.24
C GLU A 39 12.83 1.76 10.96
N ASP A 40 12.65 3.09 11.15
CA ASP A 40 12.65 4.11 10.09
C ASP A 40 14.04 4.22 9.45
N SER A 41 14.21 3.44 8.40
CA SER A 41 15.33 3.52 7.48
C SER A 41 14.80 4.24 6.25
N ARG A 42 15.34 5.44 5.95
CA ARG A 42 14.94 6.38 4.87
C ARG A 42 14.93 5.73 3.47
N ASN A 43 14.10 4.72 3.27
CA ASN A 43 14.16 3.78 2.17
C ASN A 43 13.08 4.09 1.14
N TYR A 44 12.02 4.80 1.53
CA TYR A 44 10.85 5.04 0.67
C TYR A 44 10.61 6.51 0.36
N TYR A 45 10.90 7.41 1.30
CA TYR A 45 10.65 8.85 1.14
C TYR A 45 11.74 9.68 1.80
N THR A 46 12.04 10.84 1.21
CA THR A 46 12.76 11.94 1.87
C THR A 46 11.82 13.08 2.17
N GLN A 47 11.96 13.72 3.33
CA GLN A 47 11.11 14.83 3.77
C GLN A 47 11.86 16.17 3.74
N ARG A 48 11.16 17.23 3.35
CA ARG A 48 11.55 18.64 3.52
C ARG A 48 10.44 19.40 4.24
N SER A 49 10.80 20.38 5.07
CA SER A 49 9.87 21.26 5.78
C SER A 49 10.12 22.71 5.40
N PHE A 50 9.04 23.46 5.23
CA PHE A 50 9.03 24.87 4.85
C PHE A 50 8.24 25.63 5.91
N GLY A 51 8.90 26.52 6.64
CA GLY A 51 8.27 27.33 7.67
C GLY A 51 7.42 28.49 7.11
N PRO A 52 6.74 29.24 7.98
CA PRO A 52 5.86 30.35 7.58
C PRO A 52 6.56 31.45 6.76
N ASP A 53 7.84 31.69 7.03
CA ASP A 53 8.63 32.72 6.33
C ASP A 53 9.22 32.23 4.99
N ASP A 54 9.10 30.93 4.69
CA ASP A 54 9.60 30.37 3.43
C ASP A 54 8.59 30.61 2.31
N ARG A 55 8.94 31.46 1.36
CA ARG A 55 8.09 31.80 0.21
C ARG A 55 7.66 30.57 -0.62
N ARG A 56 8.40 29.46 -0.53
CA ARG A 56 8.03 28.20 -1.20
C ARG A 56 6.85 27.50 -0.55
N ALA A 57 6.57 27.74 0.74
CA ALA A 57 5.43 27.14 1.44
C ALA A 57 4.10 27.47 0.72
N GLY A 58 3.92 28.73 0.32
CA GLY A 58 2.74 29.18 -0.42
C GLY A 58 2.61 28.56 -1.82
N ALA A 59 3.72 28.13 -2.44
CA ALA A 59 3.69 27.49 -3.75
C ALA A 59 3.13 26.06 -3.73
N PHE A 60 3.03 25.44 -2.55
CA PHE A 60 2.42 24.12 -2.38
C PHE A 60 0.92 24.17 -2.13
N TRP A 61 0.38 25.34 -1.80
CA TRP A 61 -1.06 25.52 -1.62
C TRP A 61 -1.76 25.53 -2.99
N VAL A 62 -2.76 24.66 -3.15
CA VAL A 62 -3.56 24.63 -4.38
C VAL A 62 -4.82 25.45 -4.14
N ASP A 63 -5.05 26.44 -5.00
CA ASP A 63 -6.29 27.22 -4.96
C ASP A 63 -7.46 26.36 -5.48
N MET A 64 -8.43 26.09 -4.60
CA MET A 64 -9.60 25.27 -4.90
C MET A 64 -10.68 26.07 -5.64
N ASP A 65 -10.57 27.40 -5.71
CA ASP A 65 -11.52 28.24 -6.45
C ASP A 65 -11.07 28.47 -7.90
N ASP A 66 -9.83 28.15 -8.23
CA ASP A 66 -9.28 28.33 -9.58
C ASP A 66 -9.72 27.18 -10.51
N LEU A 67 -10.67 27.50 -11.39
CA LEU A 67 -11.21 26.59 -12.40
C LEU A 67 -10.15 26.03 -13.37
N GLN A 68 -8.97 26.66 -13.50
CA GLN A 68 -7.86 26.12 -14.29
C GLN A 68 -7.31 24.82 -13.70
N HIS A 69 -7.42 24.65 -12.38
CA HIS A 69 -6.92 23.46 -11.68
C HIS A 69 -7.88 22.28 -11.81
N GLY A 70 -9.10 22.47 -12.35
CA GLY A 70 -10.08 21.42 -12.61
C GLY A 70 -11.34 21.57 -11.76
N GLN A 71 -12.28 20.63 -11.90
CA GLN A 71 -13.54 20.69 -11.17
C GLN A 71 -13.37 20.20 -9.73
N VAL A 72 -13.46 21.12 -8.77
CA VAL A 72 -13.53 20.77 -7.34
C VAL A 72 -14.83 20.05 -7.03
N ARG A 73 -14.71 18.99 -6.24
CA ARG A 73 -15.83 18.18 -5.77
C ARG A 73 -15.91 18.27 -4.27
N MET A 74 -16.95 18.92 -3.78
CA MET A 74 -17.32 18.88 -2.38
C MET A 74 -17.94 17.51 -2.07
N HIS A 75 -17.40 16.80 -1.08
CA HIS A 75 -17.91 15.49 -0.73
C HIS A 75 -19.07 15.63 0.25
N GLY A 76 -20.30 15.45 -0.24
CA GLY A 76 -21.53 15.64 0.55
C GLY A 76 -21.56 14.84 1.86
N LEU A 77 -21.22 13.54 1.83
CA LEU A 77 -21.17 12.72 3.04
C LEU A 77 -20.09 13.21 4.02
N LEU A 78 -18.83 13.29 3.59
CA LEU A 78 -17.70 13.64 4.45
C LEU A 78 -17.81 15.06 5.04
N SER A 79 -18.46 15.99 4.34
CA SER A 79 -18.67 17.36 4.85
C SER A 79 -19.78 17.43 5.91
N ASN A 80 -20.60 16.39 6.07
CA ASN A 80 -21.77 16.41 6.95
C ASN A 80 -21.79 15.27 7.98
N THR A 81 -20.68 14.53 8.15
CA THR A 81 -20.63 13.36 9.03
C THR A 81 -19.35 13.33 9.86
N HIS A 82 -19.40 12.63 11.00
CA HIS A 82 -18.26 12.35 11.86
C HIS A 82 -17.80 10.90 11.68
N LYS A 83 -16.48 10.67 11.73
CA LYS A 83 -15.86 9.33 11.64
C LYS A 83 -16.29 8.55 10.39
N GLN A 84 -16.33 9.22 9.24
CA GLN A 84 -16.64 8.60 7.97
C GLN A 84 -15.48 8.66 7.00
N ALA A 85 -15.46 7.71 6.07
CA ALA A 85 -14.51 7.69 4.99
C ALA A 85 -15.18 7.29 3.68
N ALA A 86 -14.69 7.83 2.57
CA ALA A 86 -15.24 7.57 1.25
C ALA A 86 -14.14 7.24 0.25
N ARG A 87 -14.40 6.19 -0.54
CA ARG A 87 -13.47 5.71 -1.55
C ARG A 87 -13.59 6.51 -2.84
N VAL A 88 -12.46 7.01 -3.33
CA VAL A 88 -12.36 7.83 -4.54
C VAL A 88 -11.38 7.17 -5.51
N ALA A 89 -11.74 7.15 -6.80
CA ALA A 89 -10.86 6.70 -7.86
C ALA A 89 -9.96 7.86 -8.33
N LEU A 90 -8.68 7.56 -8.51
CA LEU A 90 -7.70 8.49 -9.06
C LEU A 90 -7.71 8.42 -10.59
N SER A 91 -7.52 9.56 -11.24
CA SER A 91 -7.38 9.65 -12.69
C SER A 91 -6.02 9.13 -13.20
N PHE A 92 -5.04 8.98 -12.31
CA PHE A 92 -3.70 8.45 -12.59
C PHE A 92 -3.27 7.40 -11.55
N PRO A 93 -2.38 6.45 -11.91
CA PRO A 93 -1.80 5.53 -10.94
C PRO A 93 -0.81 6.28 -10.05
N PHE A 94 -1.14 6.45 -8.77
CA PHE A 94 -0.28 7.13 -7.82
C PHE A 94 0.74 6.16 -7.20
N PRO A 95 2.06 6.40 -7.32
CA PRO A 95 3.07 5.55 -6.69
C PRO A 95 3.19 5.86 -5.19
N PHE A 96 2.92 4.85 -4.37
CA PHE A 96 3.01 4.91 -2.91
C PHE A 96 3.76 3.68 -2.39
N TYR A 97 4.91 3.88 -1.75
CA TYR A 97 5.77 2.78 -1.25
C TYR A 97 6.12 1.73 -2.31
N GLY A 98 6.23 2.13 -3.59
CA GLY A 98 6.50 1.24 -4.72
C GLY A 98 5.27 0.56 -5.33
N HIS A 99 4.08 0.74 -4.75
CA HIS A 99 2.83 0.25 -5.30
C HIS A 99 2.08 1.35 -6.04
N TYR A 100 1.47 1.01 -7.19
CA TYR A 100 0.65 1.95 -7.95
C TYR A 100 -0.82 1.84 -7.53
N LEU A 101 -1.33 2.87 -6.86
CA LEU A 101 -2.69 2.94 -6.38
C LEU A 101 -3.59 3.63 -7.41
N LYS A 102 -4.77 3.05 -7.66
CA LYS A 102 -5.80 3.64 -8.53
C LYS A 102 -7.00 4.18 -7.75
N GLN A 103 -7.06 3.86 -6.47
CA GLN A 103 -8.14 4.25 -5.58
C GLN A 103 -7.55 4.52 -4.20
N ILE A 104 -8.16 5.47 -3.50
CA ILE A 104 -7.82 5.87 -2.14
C ILE A 104 -9.11 6.07 -1.36
N THR A 105 -9.00 6.21 -0.04
CA THR A 105 -10.15 6.47 0.83
C THR A 105 -9.90 7.72 1.64
N ILE A 106 -10.68 8.78 1.41
CA ILE A 106 -10.58 10.05 2.14
C ILE A 106 -11.36 9.92 3.44
N ALA A 107 -10.76 10.32 4.57
CA ALA A 107 -11.39 10.27 5.88
C ALA A 107 -11.69 11.66 6.43
N THR A 108 -12.79 11.81 7.17
CA THR A 108 -13.15 13.08 7.85
C THR A 108 -12.10 13.50 8.89
N GLY A 109 -11.37 12.54 9.46
CA GLY A 109 -10.34 12.76 10.49
C GLY A 109 -9.01 13.33 9.98
N GLY A 110 -8.95 13.96 8.80
CA GLY A 110 -7.75 14.66 8.31
C GLY A 110 -6.66 13.78 7.69
N PHE A 111 -7.03 12.63 7.11
CA PHE A 111 -6.09 11.72 6.45
C PHE A 111 -6.69 10.99 5.25
N ILE A 112 -5.82 10.40 4.45
CA ILE A 112 -6.16 9.53 3.33
C ILE A 112 -5.65 8.13 3.65
N PHE A 113 -6.53 7.13 3.62
CA PHE A 113 -6.17 5.73 3.69
C PHE A 113 -5.80 5.20 2.30
N MET A 114 -4.65 4.54 2.23
CA MET A 114 -3.96 4.12 1.02
C MET A 114 -3.98 2.60 0.83
N GLY A 115 -4.56 1.84 1.75
CA GLY A 115 -4.64 0.38 1.69
C GLY A 115 -5.71 -0.12 0.72
N ASP A 116 -5.47 -1.26 0.07
CA ASP A 116 -6.42 -1.84 -0.88
C ASP A 116 -7.64 -2.46 -0.18
N VAL A 117 -7.38 -3.15 0.92
CA VAL A 117 -8.41 -3.82 1.73
C VAL A 117 -8.81 -2.89 2.87
N THR A 118 -9.99 -2.32 2.75
CA THR A 118 -10.60 -1.56 3.84
C THR A 118 -10.91 -2.49 5.02
N HIS A 119 -10.41 -2.11 6.18
CA HIS A 119 -10.67 -2.75 7.46
C HIS A 119 -11.19 -1.70 8.45
N ARG A 120 -11.83 -2.13 9.53
CA ARG A 120 -12.42 -1.21 10.52
C ARG A 120 -11.43 -0.18 11.07
N MET A 121 -10.16 -0.54 11.15
CA MET A 121 -9.10 0.24 11.81
C MET A 121 -8.31 1.14 10.84
N LEU A 122 -8.97 2.01 10.07
CA LEU A 122 -8.29 2.81 9.02
C LEU A 122 -7.19 3.76 9.54
N THR A 123 -7.23 4.10 10.83
CA THR A 123 -6.26 5.01 11.49
C THR A 123 -4.94 4.33 11.89
N ALA A 124 -4.85 3.01 11.70
CA ALA A 124 -3.72 2.19 12.12
C ALA A 124 -2.41 2.58 11.39
N THR A 125 -2.45 2.41 10.08
CA THR A 125 -1.32 2.27 9.15
C THR A 125 -1.84 2.52 7.73
N GLN A 126 -0.97 2.50 6.73
CA GLN A 126 -1.34 2.67 5.31
C GLN A 126 -2.03 4.01 5.07
N TYR A 127 -1.45 5.10 5.57
CA TYR A 127 -2.04 6.43 5.51
C TYR A 127 -1.08 7.47 4.93
N VAL A 128 -1.70 8.50 4.34
CA VAL A 128 -1.14 9.83 4.13
C VAL A 128 -1.91 10.77 5.05
N ALA A 129 -1.26 11.29 6.09
CA ALA A 129 -1.90 12.09 7.13
C ALA A 129 -1.24 13.46 7.23
N PRO A 130 -1.77 14.51 6.57
CA PRO A 130 -1.34 15.87 6.84
C PRO A 130 -1.58 16.23 8.32
N LEU A 131 -2.77 15.91 8.84
CA LEU A 131 -3.07 16.02 10.27
C LEU A 131 -4.22 15.08 10.61
N MET A 132 -3.90 13.88 11.06
CA MET A 132 -4.90 12.95 11.57
C MET A 132 -5.28 13.36 12.99
N ALA A 133 -6.55 13.67 13.24
CA ALA A 133 -7.10 13.98 14.57
C ALA A 133 -8.61 13.69 14.60
N ASN A 134 -9.26 13.94 15.75
CA ASN A 134 -10.71 13.76 15.92
C ASN A 134 -11.52 14.91 15.28
N PHE A 135 -11.26 15.21 14.01
CA PHE A 135 -12.01 16.23 13.29
C PHE A 135 -13.44 15.78 13.00
N ASP A 136 -14.37 16.74 13.12
CA ASP A 136 -15.79 16.54 12.87
C ASP A 136 -16.33 17.64 11.95
N PRO A 137 -16.34 17.39 10.62
CA PRO A 137 -16.94 18.31 9.66
C PRO A 137 -18.43 18.55 9.90
N SER A 138 -19.16 17.64 10.58
CA SER A 138 -20.59 17.84 10.85
C SER A 138 -20.89 18.90 11.92
N SER A 139 -19.86 19.36 12.65
CA SER A 139 -20.00 20.34 13.73
C SER A 139 -20.35 21.76 13.24
N ALA A 140 -20.05 22.11 11.99
CA ALA A 140 -20.34 23.41 11.41
C ALA A 140 -20.70 23.29 9.92
N LYS A 141 -21.62 24.13 9.43
CA LYS A 141 -22.07 24.08 8.03
C LYS A 141 -21.00 24.54 7.04
N GLU A 142 -20.06 25.35 7.52
CA GLU A 142 -18.95 25.91 6.77
C GLU A 142 -17.76 24.94 6.69
N SER A 143 -17.76 23.88 7.50
CA SER A 143 -16.74 22.83 7.44
C SER A 143 -16.97 21.98 6.21
N THR A 144 -15.96 21.85 5.35
CA THR A 144 -16.08 21.01 4.16
C THR A 144 -14.88 20.08 4.00
N VAL A 145 -15.16 18.93 3.40
CA VAL A 145 -14.13 18.04 2.86
C VAL A 145 -14.32 18.01 1.36
N GLN A 146 -13.35 18.58 0.64
CA GLN A 146 -13.39 18.72 -0.81
C GLN A 146 -12.12 18.20 -1.43
N TYR A 147 -12.22 17.76 -2.67
CA TYR A 147 -11.10 17.23 -3.41
C TYR A 147 -11.13 17.65 -4.87
N LEU A 148 -9.96 17.60 -5.48
CA LEU A 148 -9.71 17.94 -6.86
C LEU A 148 -8.82 16.86 -7.48
N ASP A 149 -9.09 16.51 -8.72
CA ASP A 149 -8.22 15.64 -9.52
C ASP A 149 -8.13 16.20 -10.94
N ASN A 150 -6.92 16.53 -11.39
CA ASN A 150 -6.68 17.13 -12.70
C ASN A 150 -5.82 16.29 -13.64
N GLY A 151 -5.55 15.03 -13.27
CA GLY A 151 -4.66 14.16 -14.05
C GLY A 151 -3.21 14.19 -13.61
N GLU A 152 -2.70 15.31 -13.12
CA GLU A 152 -1.31 15.47 -12.69
C GLU A 152 -1.17 15.52 -11.17
N VAL A 153 -2.16 16.08 -10.47
CA VAL A 153 -2.23 16.13 -9.02
C VAL A 153 -3.65 15.83 -8.54
N PHE A 154 -3.72 15.11 -7.42
CA PHE A 154 -4.93 14.89 -6.66
C PHE A 154 -4.81 15.62 -5.32
N VAL A 155 -5.73 16.51 -4.99
CA VAL A 155 -5.69 17.34 -3.78
C VAL A 155 -6.91 17.02 -2.92
N VAL A 156 -6.71 16.89 -1.61
CA VAL A 156 -7.78 16.90 -0.61
C VAL A 156 -7.59 18.09 0.30
N GLN A 157 -8.64 18.86 0.51
CA GLN A 157 -8.71 19.95 1.47
C GLN A 157 -9.73 19.60 2.57
N TRP A 158 -9.29 19.68 3.81
CA TRP A 158 -10.17 19.79 4.97
C TRP A 158 -10.26 21.27 5.31
N GLU A 159 -11.39 21.88 5.02
CA GLU A 159 -11.60 23.32 5.17
C GLU A 159 -12.42 23.62 6.41
N ARG A 160 -11.89 24.51 7.25
CA ARG A 160 -12.56 25.01 8.46
C ARG A 160 -13.07 23.93 9.40
N VAL A 161 -12.49 22.73 9.35
CA VAL A 161 -12.92 21.60 10.18
C VAL A 161 -12.55 21.86 11.64
N ARG A 162 -13.39 21.37 12.56
CA ARG A 162 -13.19 21.55 14.01
C ARG A 162 -12.93 20.23 14.69
N LEU A 163 -12.21 20.29 15.81
CA LEU A 163 -12.02 19.13 16.68
C LEU A 163 -13.35 18.83 17.39
N HIS A 164 -13.79 17.57 17.33
CA HIS A 164 -15.05 17.13 17.93
C HIS A 164 -15.11 17.48 19.43
N GLY A 165 -16.16 18.20 19.83
CA GLY A 165 -16.38 18.63 21.22
C GLY A 165 -15.43 19.72 21.70
N ARG A 166 -14.66 20.36 20.80
CA ARG A 166 -13.66 21.39 21.11
C ARG A 166 -13.76 22.60 20.16
N ASP A 167 -14.98 22.99 19.82
CA ASP A 167 -15.25 24.04 18.82
C ASP A 167 -14.61 25.40 19.15
N SER A 168 -14.39 25.69 20.44
CA SER A 168 -13.75 26.93 20.91
C SER A 168 -12.27 27.04 20.57
N GLU A 169 -11.61 25.93 20.20
CA GLU A 169 -10.19 25.89 19.83
C GLU A 169 -9.92 26.37 18.40
N GLY A 170 -10.97 26.68 17.64
CA GLY A 170 -10.90 27.26 16.32
C GLY A 170 -11.06 26.25 15.18
N GLU A 171 -10.91 26.79 13.97
CA GLU A 171 -11.13 26.11 12.69
C GLU A 171 -9.79 25.77 12.03
N PHE A 172 -9.64 24.53 11.58
CA PHE A 172 -8.43 24.06 10.92
C PHE A 172 -8.64 24.01 9.41
N THR A 173 -7.67 24.51 8.66
CA THR A 173 -7.65 24.38 7.19
C THR A 173 -6.29 23.90 6.72
N PHE A 174 -6.28 22.74 6.07
CA PHE A 174 -5.06 22.13 5.54
C PHE A 174 -5.36 21.23 4.33
N GLN A 175 -4.31 20.97 3.56
CA GLN A 175 -4.36 20.17 2.35
C GLN A 175 -3.33 19.04 2.35
N ALA A 176 -3.66 17.97 1.63
CA ALA A 176 -2.69 17.02 1.11
C ALA A 176 -2.81 16.95 -0.41
N ALA A 177 -1.68 17.07 -1.11
CA ALA A 177 -1.61 16.89 -2.56
C ALA A 177 -0.75 15.67 -2.90
N LEU A 178 -1.27 14.81 -3.77
CA LEU A 178 -0.63 13.62 -4.32
C LEU A 178 -0.30 13.89 -5.78
N TYR A 179 0.98 14.03 -6.11
CA TYR A 179 1.40 14.27 -7.49
C TYR A 179 1.63 12.94 -8.20
N ARG A 180 1.35 12.89 -9.51
CA ARG A 180 1.61 11.73 -10.37
C ARG A 180 3.05 11.22 -10.29
N SER A 181 4.00 12.10 -10.01
CA SER A 181 5.42 11.76 -9.79
C SER A 181 5.68 10.90 -8.55
N GLY A 182 4.73 10.81 -7.60
CA GLY A 182 4.93 10.23 -6.27
C GLY A 182 5.30 11.23 -5.19
N THR A 183 5.47 12.51 -5.56
CA THR A 183 5.63 13.58 -4.57
C THR A 183 4.32 13.74 -3.78
N ILE A 184 4.44 13.95 -2.47
CA ILE A 184 3.32 14.27 -1.58
C ILE A 184 3.64 15.60 -0.91
N THR A 185 2.68 16.53 -0.87
CA THR A 185 2.83 17.77 -0.10
C THR A 185 1.71 17.91 0.91
N PHE A 186 2.05 18.43 2.10
CA PHE A 186 1.10 18.89 3.10
C PHE A 186 1.23 20.41 3.21
N SER A 187 0.10 21.10 3.23
CA SER A 187 0.07 22.56 3.32
C SER A 187 -0.94 22.97 4.39
N TYR A 188 -0.51 23.85 5.28
CA TYR A 188 -1.30 24.26 6.45
C TYR A 188 -1.58 25.76 6.36
N ARG A 189 -2.86 26.12 6.23
CA ARG A 189 -3.29 27.53 6.17
C ARG A 189 -3.65 28.01 7.58
N ASP A 190 -4.59 27.31 8.21
CA ASP A 190 -5.14 27.67 9.51
C ASP A 190 -4.95 26.51 10.51
N ILE A 191 -4.15 26.74 11.55
CA ILE A 191 -3.78 25.86 12.66
C ILE A 191 -3.89 26.68 13.96
N PRO A 192 -5.11 26.85 14.49
CA PRO A 192 -5.38 27.77 15.61
C PRO A 192 -4.91 27.24 16.97
N LEU A 193 -4.67 25.93 17.08
CA LEU A 193 -4.21 25.25 18.28
C LEU A 193 -2.93 24.46 17.95
N SER A 194 -1.94 24.51 18.84
CA SER A 194 -0.74 23.68 18.69
C SER A 194 -1.13 22.20 18.62
N VAL A 195 -0.56 21.47 17.67
CA VAL A 195 -0.85 20.04 17.47
C VAL A 195 -0.51 19.23 18.73
N GLU A 196 0.49 19.66 19.51
CA GLU A 196 0.87 19.03 20.79
C GLU A 196 -0.22 19.14 21.87
N GLN A 197 -1.14 20.10 21.75
CA GLN A 197 -2.25 20.32 22.68
C GLN A 197 -3.54 19.59 22.26
N ILE A 198 -3.50 18.83 21.17
CA ILE A 198 -4.62 17.99 20.74
C ILE A 198 -4.59 16.70 21.58
N ILE A 199 -5.57 16.54 22.47
CA ILE A 199 -5.64 15.39 23.38
C ILE A 199 -6.00 14.11 22.62
N SER A 200 -5.15 13.08 22.73
CA SER A 200 -5.24 11.82 21.99
C SER A 200 -6.13 10.74 22.64
N GLY A 201 -6.95 11.08 23.65
CA GLY A 201 -7.59 10.09 24.54
C GLY A 201 -8.54 9.09 23.86
N GLN A 202 -9.22 9.49 22.78
CA GLN A 202 -10.13 8.60 22.02
C GLN A 202 -9.81 8.55 20.52
N HIS A 203 -8.83 9.32 20.05
CA HIS A 203 -8.47 9.38 18.65
C HIS A 203 -6.98 9.68 18.49
N PRO A 204 -6.27 8.98 17.59
CA PRO A 204 -4.86 9.25 17.36
C PRO A 204 -4.66 10.65 16.79
N VAL A 205 -3.57 11.28 17.21
CA VAL A 205 -3.00 12.50 16.61
C VAL A 205 -1.72 12.11 15.88
N LYS A 206 -1.73 12.17 14.54
CA LYS A 206 -0.59 11.74 13.71
C LYS A 206 -0.39 12.69 12.53
N ALA A 207 0.86 12.94 12.17
CA ALA A 207 1.21 13.62 10.92
C ALA A 207 2.37 12.88 10.23
N GLY A 208 2.20 12.60 8.93
CA GLY A 208 3.20 11.88 8.13
C GLY A 208 2.62 10.76 7.27
N LEU A 209 3.45 9.77 6.98
CA LEU A 209 3.17 8.65 6.07
C LEU A 209 3.35 7.32 6.79
N SER A 210 2.58 6.31 6.43
CA SER A 210 2.76 4.93 6.93
C SER A 210 2.33 3.94 5.87
N ASP A 211 3.04 2.81 5.77
CA ASP A 211 2.54 1.64 5.07
C ASP A 211 2.81 0.34 5.84
N ALA A 212 2.00 -0.66 5.53
CA ALA A 212 1.94 -1.92 6.25
C ALA A 212 1.54 -3.06 5.33
N PHE A 213 1.83 -4.29 5.77
CA PHE A 213 1.27 -5.50 5.17
C PHE A 213 0.36 -6.21 6.19
N MET A 214 -0.60 -6.97 5.67
CA MET A 214 -1.53 -7.75 6.49
C MET A 214 -1.20 -9.23 6.41
N VAL A 215 -1.18 -9.88 7.56
CA VAL A 215 -1.09 -11.34 7.68
C VAL A 215 -2.43 -11.86 8.17
N VAL A 216 -3.01 -12.79 7.42
CA VAL A 216 -4.25 -13.46 7.78
C VAL A 216 -3.89 -14.79 8.42
N LYS A 217 -4.09 -14.91 9.74
CA LYS A 217 -3.89 -16.18 10.43
C LYS A 217 -5.18 -17.00 10.40
N PRO A 218 -5.14 -18.30 10.06
CA PRO A 218 -6.29 -19.17 10.24
C PRO A 218 -6.61 -19.26 11.75
N SER A 219 -7.83 -18.89 12.13
CA SER A 219 -8.26 -18.92 13.53
C SER A 219 -8.47 -20.36 13.98
N SER A 220 -7.88 -20.75 15.11
CA SER A 220 -8.06 -22.07 15.72
C SER A 220 -9.39 -22.25 16.45
N LYS A 221 -10.27 -21.24 16.48
CA LYS A 221 -11.56 -21.28 17.15
C LYS A 221 -12.70 -21.37 16.15
N THR A 222 -13.66 -22.25 16.46
CA THR A 222 -14.95 -22.43 15.79
C THR A 222 -15.74 -21.13 15.80
N GLY A 223 -15.75 -20.42 14.67
CA GLY A 223 -16.41 -19.13 14.48
C GLY A 223 -15.57 -18.27 13.53
N ASP A 224 -16.07 -18.09 12.31
CA ASP A 224 -15.48 -17.63 11.04
C ASP A 224 -14.72 -16.26 11.00
N ALA A 225 -14.08 -15.84 12.09
CA ALA A 225 -13.28 -14.61 12.14
C ALA A 225 -11.80 -14.92 11.85
N ARG A 226 -11.39 -14.86 10.57
CA ARG A 226 -9.96 -14.85 10.21
C ARG A 226 -9.28 -13.66 10.90
N GLN A 227 -8.37 -13.95 11.83
CA GLN A 227 -7.64 -12.91 12.56
C GLN A 227 -6.63 -12.26 11.61
N ARG A 228 -6.79 -10.96 11.37
CA ARG A 228 -5.86 -10.16 10.56
C ARG A 228 -4.91 -9.42 11.50
N THR A 229 -3.61 -9.56 11.29
CA THR A 229 -2.58 -8.79 11.98
C THR A 229 -1.93 -7.85 10.99
N ILE A 230 -1.80 -6.58 11.36
CA ILE A 230 -1.20 -5.53 10.53
C ILE A 230 0.23 -5.32 11.02
N TYR A 231 1.20 -5.36 10.10
CA TYR A 231 2.61 -5.12 10.38
C TYR A 231 3.06 -3.86 9.65
N GLU A 232 3.34 -2.80 10.41
CA GLU A 232 3.87 -1.55 9.88
C GLU A 232 5.35 -1.72 9.60
N TYR A 233 5.71 -1.68 8.32
CA TYR A 233 7.10 -1.86 7.91
C TYR A 233 7.86 -0.55 7.73
N HIS A 234 7.14 0.58 7.60
CA HIS A 234 7.77 1.89 7.51
C HIS A 234 6.78 3.00 7.87
N ARG A 235 7.30 4.03 8.53
CA ARG A 235 6.57 5.25 8.89
C ARG A 235 7.50 6.44 8.75
N VAL A 236 7.03 7.50 8.11
CA VAL A 236 7.63 8.83 8.16
C VAL A 236 6.82 9.67 9.13
N GLN A 237 7.43 10.16 10.21
CA GLN A 237 6.77 11.03 11.18
C GLN A 237 7.19 12.48 10.97
N ILE A 238 6.22 13.39 10.92
CA ILE A 238 6.47 14.82 11.05
C ILE A 238 6.56 15.17 12.53
N ASP A 239 7.54 15.99 12.87
CA ASP A 239 7.59 16.69 14.15
C ASP A 239 6.40 17.66 14.25
N THR A 240 5.40 17.29 15.04
CA THR A 240 4.13 18.01 15.18
C THR A 240 4.31 19.43 15.72
N ALA A 241 5.40 19.71 16.46
CA ALA A 241 5.70 21.06 16.95
C ALA A 241 6.02 22.04 15.81
N LYS A 242 6.38 21.53 14.61
CA LYS A 242 6.66 22.34 13.42
C LYS A 242 5.44 22.64 12.56
N ILE A 243 4.29 22.03 12.86
CA ILE A 243 3.05 22.29 12.15
C ILE A 243 2.46 23.59 12.69
N THR A 244 2.46 24.62 11.85
CA THR A 244 2.07 25.99 12.18
C THR A 244 1.32 26.60 10.99
N ASN A 245 0.77 27.80 11.18
CA ASN A 245 0.13 28.53 10.08
C ASN A 245 1.12 28.80 8.95
N ASN A 246 0.64 28.72 7.71
CA ASN A 246 1.39 29.00 6.49
C ASN A 246 2.66 28.16 6.31
N CYS A 247 2.72 26.96 6.89
CA CYS A 247 3.84 26.04 6.69
C CYS A 247 3.49 24.93 5.69
N ALA A 248 4.51 24.24 5.19
CA ALA A 248 4.34 23.11 4.29
C ALA A 248 5.41 22.03 4.49
N PHE A 249 5.09 20.81 4.08
CA PHE A 249 5.99 19.67 4.08
C PHE A 249 5.92 19.00 2.72
N GLU A 250 7.06 18.52 2.24
CA GLU A 250 7.14 17.80 0.97
C GLU A 250 7.86 16.46 1.19
N PHE A 251 7.28 15.40 0.64
CA PHE A 251 7.84 14.07 0.62
C PHE A 251 8.13 13.69 -0.83
N THR A 252 9.40 13.39 -1.11
CA THR A 252 9.82 12.90 -2.42
C THR A 252 9.98 11.38 -2.34
N ALA A 253 9.29 10.65 -3.21
CA ALA A 253 9.41 9.19 -3.30
C ALA A 253 10.82 8.80 -3.74
N LEU A 254 11.39 7.80 -3.07
CA LEU A 254 12.67 7.20 -3.43
C LEU A 254 12.46 6.01 -4.37
N PRO A 255 13.45 5.68 -5.23
CA PRO A 255 13.42 4.46 -6.03
C PRO A 255 13.23 3.22 -5.15
N SER A 256 12.39 2.28 -5.59
CA SER A 256 12.13 1.04 -4.85
C SER A 256 12.20 -0.17 -5.76
N CYS A 257 12.48 -1.35 -5.18
CA CYS A 257 12.63 -2.60 -5.92
C CYS A 257 11.42 -2.89 -6.82
N LEU A 258 10.21 -2.59 -6.34
CA LEU A 258 8.94 -2.85 -7.03
C LEU A 258 8.79 -2.11 -8.36
N GLN A 259 9.61 -1.08 -8.61
CA GLN A 259 9.61 -0.34 -9.87
C GLN A 259 10.29 -1.13 -11.01
N HIS A 260 11.11 -2.13 -10.70
CA HIS A 260 11.81 -2.93 -11.70
C HIS A 260 10.95 -4.10 -12.18
N ASN A 261 10.67 -4.13 -13.48
CA ASN A 261 9.77 -5.11 -14.11
C ASN A 261 10.49 -6.32 -14.75
N SER A 262 11.80 -6.44 -14.59
CA SER A 262 12.57 -7.57 -15.11
C SER A 262 13.71 -7.96 -14.17
N CYS A 263 14.15 -9.21 -14.27
CA CYS A 263 15.27 -9.74 -13.50
C CYS A 263 16.55 -8.92 -13.72
N VAL A 264 16.83 -8.54 -14.96
CA VAL A 264 18.03 -7.75 -15.30
C VAL A 264 17.97 -6.40 -14.61
N LEU A 265 16.89 -5.63 -14.79
CA LEU A 265 16.76 -4.32 -14.17
C LEU A 265 16.78 -4.40 -12.64
N CYS A 266 16.12 -5.40 -12.07
CA CYS A 266 16.06 -5.63 -10.62
C CYS A 266 17.44 -5.84 -9.99
N LEU A 267 18.30 -6.64 -10.64
CA LEU A 267 19.60 -7.02 -10.10
C LEU A 267 20.73 -6.07 -10.50
N SER A 268 20.56 -5.27 -11.55
CA SER A 268 21.55 -4.29 -12.01
C SER A 268 21.32 -2.88 -11.47
N ALA A 269 20.25 -2.65 -10.71
CA ALA A 269 19.89 -1.31 -10.24
C ALA A 269 20.80 -0.84 -9.10
N ASN A 270 21.64 0.16 -9.38
CA ASN A 270 22.53 0.77 -8.38
C ASN A 270 21.78 1.59 -7.31
N GLN A 271 20.57 2.07 -7.63
CA GLN A 271 19.80 2.98 -6.77
C GLN A 271 18.95 2.25 -5.71
N THR A 272 18.76 0.93 -5.86
CA THR A 272 17.92 0.11 -4.99
C THR A 272 18.72 -1.09 -4.49
N LEU A 273 19.54 -0.87 -3.46
CA LEU A 273 20.37 -1.92 -2.88
C LEU A 273 19.50 -2.96 -2.13
N GLY A 274 19.84 -4.24 -2.26
CA GLY A 274 19.16 -5.32 -1.54
C GLY A 274 17.94 -5.94 -2.25
N CYS A 275 17.59 -5.46 -3.45
CA CYS A 275 16.53 -6.05 -4.25
C CYS A 275 16.85 -7.49 -4.69
N LYS A 276 15.82 -8.32 -4.73
CA LYS A 276 15.86 -9.69 -5.23
C LYS A 276 14.78 -9.88 -6.29
N TRP A 277 15.07 -10.71 -7.28
CA TRP A 277 14.09 -11.11 -8.28
C TRP A 277 13.49 -12.47 -7.91
N CYS A 278 12.16 -12.53 -7.75
CA CYS A 278 11.46 -13.80 -7.62
C CYS A 278 10.97 -14.29 -8.99
N HIS A 279 11.56 -15.38 -9.48
CA HIS A 279 11.18 -15.97 -10.76
C HIS A 279 9.78 -16.59 -10.76
N VAL A 280 9.28 -17.03 -9.61
CA VAL A 280 7.93 -17.60 -9.52
C VAL A 280 6.88 -16.50 -9.63
N LEU A 281 7.07 -15.40 -8.90
CA LEU A 281 6.17 -14.26 -8.89
C LEU A 281 6.41 -13.25 -10.03
N GLN A 282 7.52 -13.38 -10.77
CA GLN A 282 7.98 -12.42 -11.77
C GLN A 282 8.01 -10.98 -11.21
N ARG A 283 8.56 -10.83 -9.99
CA ARG A 283 8.53 -9.56 -9.23
C ARG A 283 9.89 -9.27 -8.62
N CYS A 284 10.27 -7.99 -8.65
CA CYS A 284 11.41 -7.47 -7.92
C CYS A 284 10.96 -6.94 -6.56
N SER A 285 11.59 -7.36 -5.46
CA SER A 285 11.30 -6.87 -4.11
C SER A 285 12.52 -7.07 -3.20
N ASP A 286 12.62 -6.27 -2.14
CA ASP A 286 13.52 -6.51 -1.00
C ASP A 286 12.90 -7.48 0.02
N GLY A 287 11.63 -7.86 -0.19
CA GLY A 287 10.83 -8.73 0.65
C GLY A 287 10.02 -7.99 1.72
N MET A 288 10.05 -6.65 1.73
CA MET A 288 9.37 -5.79 2.70
C MET A 288 8.34 -4.87 2.03
N ASP A 289 7.30 -5.47 1.47
CA ASP A 289 6.21 -4.74 0.82
C ASP A 289 4.83 -5.32 1.16
N ARG A 290 3.74 -4.72 0.64
CA ARG A 290 2.35 -5.17 0.90
C ARG A 290 2.11 -6.64 0.58
N HIS A 291 2.87 -7.23 -0.35
CA HIS A 291 2.78 -8.63 -0.76
C HIS A 291 3.80 -9.53 -0.06
N ARG A 292 4.33 -9.10 1.09
CA ARG A 292 5.31 -9.87 1.86
C ARG A 292 4.87 -11.30 2.17
N GLN A 293 3.60 -11.52 2.49
CA GLN A 293 3.12 -12.88 2.77
C GLN A 293 3.26 -13.78 1.53
N GLU A 294 2.81 -13.31 0.37
CA GLU A 294 2.98 -14.03 -0.90
C GLU A 294 4.47 -14.27 -1.21
N TRP A 295 5.31 -13.27 -0.96
CA TRP A 295 6.76 -13.40 -1.13
C TRP A 295 7.37 -14.53 -0.29
N LEU A 296 6.91 -14.69 0.96
CA LEU A 296 7.33 -15.77 1.85
C LEU A 296 6.73 -17.12 1.46
N ASP A 297 5.45 -17.16 1.10
CA ASP A 297 4.72 -18.38 0.72
C ASP A 297 5.36 -19.07 -0.50
N TYR A 298 5.95 -18.28 -1.40
CA TYR A 298 6.71 -18.78 -2.56
C TYR A 298 8.22 -18.90 -2.35
N ALA A 299 8.69 -18.83 -1.09
CA ALA A 299 10.09 -18.95 -0.70
C ALA A 299 11.05 -18.00 -1.44
N CYS A 300 10.56 -16.83 -1.88
CA CYS A 300 11.35 -15.84 -2.61
C CYS A 300 12.44 -15.19 -1.72
N SER A 301 12.34 -15.32 -0.39
CA SER A 301 13.38 -14.91 0.56
C SER A 301 14.57 -15.86 0.64
N GLU A 302 14.40 -17.14 0.29
CA GLU A 302 15.33 -18.25 0.59
C GLU A 302 16.24 -18.64 -0.59
N VAL A 303 16.72 -17.68 -1.38
CA VAL A 303 17.54 -17.98 -2.58
C VAL A 303 18.92 -18.59 -2.25
N VAL A 304 19.26 -18.82 -0.97
CA VAL A 304 20.51 -19.51 -0.56
C VAL A 304 20.25 -20.85 0.15
N GLN A 305 19.00 -21.19 0.49
CA GLN A 305 18.75 -22.31 1.41
C GLN A 305 18.55 -23.66 0.72
N LEU A 306 18.13 -23.69 -0.55
CA LEU A 306 18.10 -24.93 -1.33
C LEU A 306 19.50 -25.53 -1.51
N PHE A 307 20.54 -24.70 -1.61
CA PHE A 307 21.93 -25.16 -1.68
C PHE A 307 22.39 -25.71 -0.31
N ILE A 308 22.07 -25.04 0.80
CA ILE A 308 22.47 -25.46 2.15
C ILE A 308 21.70 -26.70 2.61
N LEU A 309 20.41 -26.83 2.31
CA LEU A 309 19.60 -28.01 2.63
C LEU A 309 20.03 -29.22 1.80
N TYR A 310 20.32 -29.03 0.50
CA TYR A 310 20.85 -30.10 -0.34
C TYR A 310 22.24 -30.55 0.14
N VAL A 311 23.16 -29.61 0.39
CA VAL A 311 24.51 -29.91 0.93
C VAL A 311 24.42 -30.58 2.31
N LYS A 312 23.53 -30.15 3.21
CA LYS A 312 23.33 -30.82 4.51
C LYS A 312 22.74 -32.22 4.37
N SER A 313 21.93 -32.48 3.34
CA SER A 313 21.40 -33.83 3.03
C SER A 313 22.43 -34.75 2.35
N ALA A 314 23.42 -34.15 1.67
CA ALA A 314 24.46 -34.86 0.93
C ALA A 314 25.73 -35.18 1.76
N ILE A 315 25.85 -34.66 2.98
CA ILE A 315 26.95 -35.01 3.90
C ILE A 315 26.49 -36.15 4.82
N PRO A 316 27.00 -37.39 4.64
CA PRO A 316 26.62 -38.51 5.51
C PRO A 316 27.13 -38.29 6.94
N LYS A 317 26.22 -38.35 7.92
CA LYS A 317 26.54 -38.36 9.35
C LYS A 317 27.08 -39.73 9.78
N ASN A 318 28.27 -40.11 9.34
CA ASN A 318 29.07 -41.09 10.07
C ASN A 318 30.53 -41.09 9.60
N THR A 319 31.36 -40.24 10.21
CA THR A 319 32.81 -40.46 10.24
C THR A 319 33.11 -41.52 11.28
N ASN A 320 32.91 -42.79 10.92
CA ASN A 320 33.70 -43.89 11.45
C ASN A 320 33.50 -45.12 10.56
N ARG A 321 34.60 -45.52 9.89
CA ARG A 321 34.76 -46.61 8.92
C ARG A 321 34.31 -46.27 7.51
N PHE A 322 35.28 -46.00 6.64
CA PHE A 322 35.42 -46.68 5.34
C PHE A 322 36.82 -46.35 4.79
N ALA A 323 37.76 -47.26 5.05
CA ALA A 323 39.04 -47.32 4.35
C ALA A 323 38.88 -48.28 3.16
N SER A 324 38.58 -47.75 1.97
CA SER A 324 38.94 -48.40 0.70
C SER A 324 38.82 -47.41 -0.47
N ALA A 325 39.75 -47.51 -1.42
CA ALA A 325 39.90 -46.61 -2.57
C ALA A 325 38.71 -46.59 -3.56
N GLY A 326 37.67 -47.41 -3.36
CA GLY A 326 36.46 -47.41 -4.17
C GLY A 326 35.43 -46.33 -3.79
N ALA A 327 35.43 -45.86 -2.53
CA ALA A 327 34.45 -44.88 -2.05
C ALA A 327 34.76 -43.44 -2.50
N THR A 328 36.05 -43.12 -2.71
CA THR A 328 36.49 -41.80 -3.17
C THR A 328 36.14 -41.55 -4.65
N ALA A 329 36.21 -42.59 -5.49
CA ALA A 329 35.82 -42.49 -6.90
C ALA A 329 34.32 -42.22 -7.09
N GLY A 330 33.46 -42.83 -6.26
CA GLY A 330 32.01 -42.63 -6.30
C GLY A 330 31.59 -41.21 -5.89
N VAL A 331 32.24 -40.64 -4.88
CA VAL A 331 31.97 -39.26 -4.43
C VAL A 331 32.44 -38.25 -5.47
N VAL A 332 33.62 -38.45 -6.07
CA VAL A 332 34.14 -37.56 -7.12
C VAL A 332 33.25 -37.62 -8.37
N ALA A 333 32.79 -38.81 -8.78
CA ALA A 333 31.87 -38.96 -9.91
C ALA A 333 30.49 -38.33 -9.62
N GLY A 334 29.98 -38.48 -8.39
CA GLY A 334 28.73 -37.86 -7.97
C GLY A 334 28.81 -36.33 -7.97
N VAL A 335 29.90 -35.75 -7.46
CA VAL A 335 30.13 -34.30 -7.47
C VAL A 335 30.32 -33.78 -8.90
N ALA A 336 31.05 -34.50 -9.76
CA ALA A 336 31.22 -34.13 -11.16
C ALA A 336 29.90 -34.14 -11.94
N LEU A 337 29.05 -35.16 -11.73
CA LEU A 337 27.71 -35.23 -12.33
C LEU A 337 26.83 -34.09 -11.83
N LEU A 338 26.92 -33.73 -10.54
CA LEU A 338 26.17 -32.63 -9.97
C LEU A 338 26.58 -31.27 -10.55
N LEU A 339 27.89 -31.06 -10.71
CA LEU A 339 28.44 -29.86 -11.35
C LEU A 339 28.02 -29.77 -12.82
N ALA A 340 28.02 -30.89 -13.55
CA ALA A 340 27.55 -30.94 -14.92
C ALA A 340 26.05 -30.60 -15.03
N LEU A 341 25.21 -31.10 -14.12
CA LEU A 341 23.78 -30.78 -14.06
C LEU A 341 23.53 -29.33 -13.66
N LEU A 342 24.34 -28.75 -12.76
CA LEU A 342 24.29 -27.34 -12.40
C LEU A 342 24.66 -26.43 -13.58
N VAL A 343 25.72 -26.77 -14.31
CA VAL A 343 26.11 -26.04 -15.53
C VAL A 343 25.02 -26.16 -16.59
N LEU A 344 24.42 -27.35 -16.76
CA LEU A 344 23.30 -27.56 -17.69
C LEU A 344 22.05 -26.77 -17.27
N ALA A 345 21.71 -26.73 -15.98
CA ALA A 345 20.59 -25.95 -15.45
C ALA A 345 20.84 -24.45 -15.62
N LEU A 346 22.05 -23.96 -15.35
CA LEU A 346 22.44 -22.57 -15.58
C LEU A 346 22.43 -22.21 -17.07
N PHE A 347 22.81 -23.15 -17.94
CA PHE A 347 22.77 -22.98 -19.40
C PHE A 347 21.34 -22.90 -19.91
N LEU A 348 20.45 -23.80 -19.47
CA LEU A 348 19.01 -23.77 -19.79
C LEU A 348 18.30 -22.55 -19.17
N HIS A 349 18.78 -22.06 -18.03
CA HIS A 349 18.28 -20.85 -17.37
C HIS A 349 18.73 -19.57 -18.10
N ARG A 350 19.93 -19.56 -18.70
CA ARG A 350 20.43 -18.46 -19.55
C ARG A 350 19.84 -18.48 -20.97
N HIS A 351 19.44 -19.64 -21.48
CA HIS A 351 18.87 -19.78 -22.82
C HIS A 351 17.54 -20.56 -22.78
N PRO A 352 16.41 -19.91 -22.43
CA PRO A 352 15.11 -20.56 -22.52
C PRO A 352 14.71 -20.70 -23.99
N THR A 353 14.71 -21.91 -24.53
CA THR A 353 14.07 -22.18 -25.83
C THR A 353 12.55 -21.98 -25.71
N PRO A 354 11.89 -21.37 -26.71
CA PRO A 354 10.47 -21.07 -26.63
C PRO A 354 9.65 -22.29 -27.05
N SER A 355 9.19 -23.10 -26.09
CA SER A 355 8.19 -24.14 -26.41
C SER A 355 7.11 -24.21 -25.33
N HIS A 356 6.05 -23.45 -25.61
CA HIS A 356 4.84 -23.25 -24.81
C HIS A 356 4.05 -24.56 -24.53
N HIS A 357 4.28 -25.62 -25.32
CA HIS A 357 3.50 -26.86 -25.30
C HIS A 357 3.80 -27.82 -24.13
N LEU A 358 5.03 -27.83 -23.60
CA LEU A 358 5.42 -28.76 -22.52
C LEU A 358 4.88 -28.34 -21.14
N ARG A 359 4.55 -27.06 -20.95
CA ARG A 359 4.01 -26.53 -19.69
C ARG A 359 2.55 -26.91 -19.44
N GLN A 360 1.79 -27.23 -20.49
CA GLN A 360 0.37 -27.59 -20.37
C GLN A 360 0.21 -29.06 -19.99
N VAL A 361 1.02 -29.95 -20.58
CA VAL A 361 1.03 -31.39 -20.24
C VAL A 361 1.50 -31.65 -18.80
N GLY A 362 2.40 -30.82 -18.27
CA GLY A 362 2.81 -30.89 -16.85
C GLY A 362 1.71 -30.45 -15.88
N ARG A 363 0.82 -29.55 -16.30
CA ARG A 363 -0.25 -28.99 -15.47
C ARG A 363 -1.36 -30.02 -15.21
N ASP A 364 -1.69 -30.82 -16.22
CA ASP A 364 -2.74 -31.85 -16.12
C ASP A 364 -2.30 -33.07 -15.27
N LYS A 365 -1.02 -33.43 -15.30
CA LYS A 365 -0.50 -34.53 -14.46
C LYS A 365 -0.41 -34.18 -12.97
N ILE A 366 -0.14 -32.91 -12.63
CA ILE A 366 -0.05 -32.47 -11.22
C ILE A 366 -1.45 -32.37 -10.59
N GLN A 367 -2.47 -31.93 -11.33
CA GLN A 367 -3.85 -31.94 -10.85
C GLN A 367 -4.39 -33.35 -10.63
N HIS A 368 -3.98 -34.33 -11.44
CA HIS A 368 -4.36 -35.72 -11.27
C HIS A 368 -3.73 -36.40 -10.04
N LEU A 369 -2.49 -36.01 -9.69
CA LEU A 369 -1.82 -36.48 -8.47
C LEU A 369 -2.42 -35.88 -7.20
N HIS A 370 -2.88 -34.62 -7.24
CA HIS A 370 -3.49 -33.98 -6.08
C HIS A 370 -4.82 -34.63 -5.70
N ARG A 371 -5.66 -35.01 -6.68
CA ARG A 371 -6.92 -35.74 -6.44
C ARG A 371 -6.72 -37.10 -5.78
N ASN A 372 -5.69 -37.86 -6.17
CA ASN A 372 -5.43 -39.19 -5.61
C ASN A 372 -4.87 -39.17 -4.19
N ILE A 373 -4.38 -38.02 -3.71
CA ILE A 373 -3.84 -37.86 -2.34
C ILE A 373 -4.95 -37.39 -1.37
N THR A 374 -6.05 -36.82 -1.87
CA THR A 374 -7.15 -36.33 -1.01
C THR A 374 -8.24 -37.38 -0.75
N ASP A 375 -8.22 -38.51 -1.47
CA ASP A 375 -9.21 -39.61 -1.37
C ASP A 375 -8.65 -40.88 -0.66
N ARG A 376 -7.54 -40.77 0.07
CA ARG A 376 -7.05 -41.78 1.03
C ARG A 376 -6.85 -41.12 2.38
#